data_AF-A0A1Y1XTF6-F1
#
_entry.id   AF-A0A1Y1XTF6-F1
#
_cell.length_a   1.000
_cell.length_b   1.000
_cell.length_c   1.000
_cell.angle_alpha   90.00
_cell.angle_beta   90.00
_cell.angle_gamma   90.00
#
_symmetry.space_group_name_H-M   'P 1'
#
loop_
_entity.id
_entity.type
_entity.pdbx_description
1 polymer ?
#
loop_
_entity_poly.entity_id
_entity_poly.type
_entity_poly.pdbx_seq_one_letter_code
_entity_poly.pdbx_strand_id
1 'polypeptide(L)'
;PRDQLNAGVGHIVHMAGLMAYYLNVKLPLQVLFNDSLPYIRVALENSSERYDHDHGTMPLYYTDDNNDLFTAGMAMLSYNVLCLCYSQGLEIPPNQIHHILRNLLMCCKSNNLGR
;
A
#
# COMPACT_ATOMS: atom_id res chain seq x y z
N PRO A 1 -12.33 -3.29 18.28
CA PRO A 1 -12.67 -3.00 16.86
C PRO A 1 -11.57 -2.27 16.09
N ARG A 2 -11.09 -1.12 16.59
CA ARG A 2 -9.98 -0.34 15.98
C ARG A 2 -8.67 -1.13 15.92
N ASP A 3 -8.24 -1.73 17.03
CA ASP A 3 -6.96 -2.45 17.06
C ASP A 3 -6.95 -3.66 16.12
N GLN A 4 -8.09 -4.33 15.97
CA GLN A 4 -8.26 -5.43 15.01
C GLN A 4 -8.18 -4.93 13.57
N LEU A 5 -8.77 -3.77 13.26
CA LEU A 5 -8.64 -3.13 11.95
C LEU A 5 -7.19 -2.78 11.67
N ASN A 6 -6.51 -2.11 12.60
CA ASN A 6 -5.11 -1.69 12.45
C ASN A 6 -4.17 -2.89 12.30
N ALA A 7 -4.39 -3.97 13.07
CA ALA A 7 -3.66 -5.22 12.90
C ALA A 7 -3.92 -5.85 11.52
N GLY A 8 -5.17 -5.87 11.07
CA GLY A 8 -5.54 -6.36 9.74
C GLY A 8 -4.86 -5.56 8.61
N VAL A 9 -4.86 -4.23 8.69
CA VAL A 9 -4.14 -3.36 7.75
C VAL A 9 -2.63 -3.62 7.82
N GLY A 10 -2.06 -3.76 9.02
CA GLY A 10 -0.65 -4.12 9.20
C GLY A 10 -0.26 -5.42 8.48
N HIS A 11 -1.09 -6.46 8.57
CA HIS A 11 -0.88 -7.72 7.83
C HIS A 11 -0.98 -7.53 6.32
N ILE A 12 -1.94 -6.75 5.83
CA ILE A 12 -2.08 -6.44 4.40
C ILE A 12 -0.82 -5.74 3.87
N VAL A 13 -0.34 -4.74 4.60
CA VAL A 13 0.89 -4.00 4.27
C VAL A 13 2.09 -4.94 4.20
N HIS A 14 2.24 -5.82 5.20
CA HIS A 14 3.31 -6.80 5.22
C HIS A 14 3.24 -7.77 4.03
N MET A 15 2.06 -8.31 3.72
CA MET A 15 1.86 -9.21 2.59
C MET A 15 2.17 -8.53 1.26
N ALA A 16 1.68 -7.31 1.04
CA ALA A 16 1.97 -6.54 -0.17
C ALA A 16 3.48 -6.27 -0.32
N GLY A 17 4.17 -5.95 0.77
CA GLY A 17 5.62 -5.76 0.80
C GLY A 17 6.39 -7.05 0.48
N LEU A 18 6.00 -8.18 1.08
CA LEU A 18 6.59 -9.49 0.78
C LEU A 18 6.39 -9.89 -0.69
N MET A 19 5.18 -9.70 -1.22
CA MET A 19 4.91 -10.00 -2.63
C MET A 19 5.74 -9.13 -3.56
N ALA A 20 5.82 -7.82 -3.32
CA ALA A 20 6.67 -6.94 -4.10
C ALA A 20 8.14 -7.36 -4.05
N TYR A 21 8.63 -7.77 -2.87
CA TYR A 21 9.98 -8.28 -2.68
C TYR A 21 10.22 -9.58 -3.48
N TYR A 22 9.36 -10.59 -3.33
CA TYR A 22 9.53 -11.89 -4.02
C TYR A 22 9.38 -11.80 -5.53
N LEU A 23 8.51 -10.91 -6.01
CA LEU A 23 8.29 -10.69 -7.44
C LEU A 23 9.28 -9.68 -8.04
N ASN A 24 10.20 -9.15 -7.22
CA ASN A 24 11.19 -8.14 -7.61
C ASN A 24 10.56 -6.89 -8.27
N VAL A 25 9.42 -6.44 -7.74
CA VAL A 25 8.68 -5.26 -8.23
C VAL A 25 8.98 -4.06 -7.32
N LYS A 26 9.55 -3.01 -7.90
CA LYS A 26 9.71 -1.73 -7.20
C LYS A 26 8.37 -1.01 -7.16
N LEU A 27 7.80 -0.88 -5.96
CA LEU A 27 6.56 -0.12 -5.77
C LEU A 27 6.81 1.39 -5.86
N PRO A 28 5.85 2.16 -6.42
CA PRO A 28 5.99 3.61 -6.57
C PRO A 28 5.87 4.38 -5.25
N LEU A 29 5.13 3.82 -4.27
CA LEU A 29 4.95 4.42 -2.96
C LEU A 29 5.69 3.60 -1.91
N GLN A 30 6.48 4.28 -1.08
CA GLN A 30 7.29 3.67 -0.05
C GLN A 30 6.48 3.49 1.23
N VAL A 31 6.49 2.27 1.76
CA VAL A 31 5.98 1.96 3.10
C VAL A 31 7.11 2.15 4.11
N LEU A 32 6.82 2.85 5.21
CA LEU A 32 7.71 3.09 6.33
C LEU A 32 7.07 2.56 7.61
N PHE A 33 7.89 2.23 8.60
CA PHE A 33 7.44 1.86 9.94
C PHE A 33 8.07 2.80 10.95
N ASN A 34 7.24 3.44 11.77
CA ASN A 34 7.67 4.23 12.92
C ASN A 34 7.00 3.64 14.16
N ASP A 35 7.78 3.20 15.15
CA ASP A 35 7.27 2.52 16.36
C ASP A 35 6.25 1.41 16.05
N SER A 36 6.55 0.60 15.02
CA SER A 36 5.67 -0.47 14.49
C SER A 36 4.38 0.00 13.82
N LEU A 37 4.10 1.31 13.74
CA LEU A 37 2.98 1.85 13.00
C LEU A 37 3.37 2.03 11.52
N PRO A 38 2.55 1.50 10.59
CA PRO A 38 2.82 1.62 9.16
C PRO A 38 2.38 2.99 8.62
N TYR A 39 3.22 3.56 7.76
CA TYR A 39 2.95 4.77 7.00
C TYR A 39 3.29 4.56 5.52
N ILE A 40 2.72 5.37 4.63
CA ILE A 40 2.99 5.32 3.20
C ILE A 40 3.23 6.72 2.64
N ARG A 41 4.21 6.85 1.74
CA ARG A 41 4.55 8.12 1.09
C ARG A 41 4.97 7.93 -0.35
N VAL A 42 4.97 9.01 -1.13
CA VAL A 42 5.51 9.00 -2.49
C VAL A 42 7.04 8.88 -2.44
N ALA A 43 7.61 7.95 -3.21
CA ALA A 43 9.06 7.87 -3.42
C ALA A 43 9.48 8.92 -4.47
N LEU A 44 9.59 10.18 -4.07
CA LEU A 44 10.13 11.23 -4.95
C LEU A 44 11.65 11.10 -5.05
N GLU A 45 12.12 10.63 -6.21
CA GLU A 45 13.51 10.78 -6.62
C GLU A 45 13.67 12.24 -7.09
N ASN A 46 14.44 13.07 -6.37
CA ASN A 46 14.96 14.40 -6.76
C ASN A 46 14.36 15.68 -6.14
N SER A 47 13.45 15.64 -5.18
CA SER A 47 13.05 16.89 -4.49
C SER A 47 13.95 17.16 -3.29
N SER A 48 15.00 17.96 -3.52
CA SER A 48 15.72 18.74 -2.50
C SER A 48 14.85 19.86 -1.92
N GLU A 49 13.56 19.60 -1.73
CA GLU A 49 12.62 20.49 -1.09
C GLU A 49 12.04 19.70 0.08
N ARG A 50 12.41 20.17 1.27
CA ARG A 50 11.74 19.85 2.53
C ARG A 50 10.27 20.23 2.35
N TYR A 51 9.47 19.34 1.81
CA TYR A 51 8.05 19.32 2.14
C TYR A 51 8.02 19.04 3.63
N ASP A 52 7.58 20.08 4.33
CA ASP A 52 7.39 20.12 5.77
C ASP A 52 6.72 18.82 6.25
N HIS A 53 7.08 18.40 7.45
CA HIS A 53 7.10 17.01 7.94
C HIS A 53 5.74 16.26 8.01
N ASP A 54 4.69 16.73 7.33
CA ASP A 54 3.29 16.39 7.65
C ASP A 54 2.39 16.03 6.45
N HIS A 55 2.65 16.51 5.22
CA HIS A 55 1.65 16.40 4.13
C HIS A 55 1.87 15.27 3.10
N GLY A 56 3.04 14.64 3.08
CA GLY A 56 3.37 13.61 2.09
C GLY A 56 3.30 12.17 2.59
N THR A 57 3.16 11.98 3.91
CA THR A 57 3.21 10.67 4.57
C THR A 57 1.87 10.39 5.22
N MET A 58 1.17 9.38 4.71
CA MET A 58 -0.16 9.02 5.18
C MET A 58 -0.08 7.83 6.15
N PRO A 59 -0.82 7.86 7.28
CA PRO A 59 -0.89 6.74 8.19
C PRO A 59 -1.66 5.58 7.56
N LEU A 60 -1.20 4.35 7.82
CA LEU A 60 -1.92 3.11 7.50
C LEU A 60 -2.50 2.47 8.78
N TYR A 61 -2.84 3.31 9.75
CA TYR A 61 -3.56 2.95 10.96
C TYR A 61 -4.62 4.02 11.24
N TYR A 62 -5.75 3.56 11.77
CA TYR A 62 -6.90 4.40 12.06
C TYR A 62 -6.89 4.85 13.53
N THR A 63 -7.12 6.14 13.74
CA THR A 63 -7.49 6.79 15.00
C THR A 63 -8.70 7.71 14.74
N ASP A 64 -9.36 8.20 15.79
CA ASP A 64 -10.51 9.10 15.60
C ASP A 64 -10.11 10.43 14.95
N ASP A 65 -8.86 10.85 15.16
CA ASP A 65 -8.36 12.15 14.73
C ASP A 65 -7.72 12.16 13.34
N ASN A 66 -7.59 10.99 12.67
CA ASN A 66 -6.84 10.87 11.43
C ASN A 66 -7.62 10.28 10.24
N ASN A 67 -8.96 10.33 10.26
CA ASN A 67 -9.82 9.65 9.28
C ASN A 67 -9.46 9.98 7.81
N ASP A 68 -9.30 11.27 7.48
CA ASP A 68 -8.99 11.70 6.12
C ASP A 68 -7.60 11.22 5.66
N LEU A 69 -6.61 11.33 6.56
CA LEU A 69 -5.24 10.89 6.30
C LEU A 69 -5.16 9.36 6.16
N PHE A 70 -5.87 8.62 7.02
CA PHE A 70 -5.97 7.17 6.92
C PHE A 70 -6.63 6.74 5.61
N THR A 71 -7.70 7.41 5.20
CA THR A 71 -8.39 7.16 3.93
C THR A 71 -7.47 7.40 2.73
N ALA A 72 -6.71 8.50 2.75
CA ALA A 72 -5.68 8.78 1.75
C ALA A 72 -4.59 7.70 1.74
N GLY A 73 -4.14 7.25 2.91
CA GLY A 73 -3.19 6.14 3.06
C GLY A 73 -3.71 4.84 2.46
N MET A 74 -4.97 4.48 2.71
CA MET A 74 -5.59 3.29 2.12
C MET A 74 -5.73 3.37 0.60
N ALA A 75 -5.98 4.57 0.05
CA ALA A 75 -5.97 4.79 -1.39
C ALA A 75 -4.56 4.61 -1.99
N MET A 76 -3.54 5.13 -1.32
CA MET A 76 -2.12 4.92 -1.69
C MET A 76 -1.73 3.44 -1.63
N LEU A 77 -2.14 2.72 -0.59
CA LEU A 77 -1.90 1.28 -0.49
C LEU A 77 -2.60 0.51 -1.62
N SER A 78 -3.85 0.89 -1.94
CA SER A 78 -4.59 0.30 -3.06
C SER A 78 -3.85 0.52 -4.39
N TYR A 79 -3.29 1.71 -4.60
CA TYR A 79 -2.48 2.00 -5.78
C TYR A 79 -1.24 1.10 -5.90
N ASN A 80 -0.50 0.90 -4.80
CA ASN A 80 0.62 -0.06 -4.79
C ASN A 80 0.16 -1.48 -5.17
N VAL A 81 -0.97 -1.93 -4.65
CA VAL A 81 -1.53 -3.25 -4.95
C VAL A 81 -1.95 -3.37 -6.42
N LEU A 82 -2.47 -2.29 -7.02
CA LEU A 82 -2.75 -2.24 -8.45
C LEU A 82 -1.48 -2.35 -9.29
N CYS A 83 -0.43 -1.60 -8.95
CA CYS A 83 0.86 -1.70 -9.64
C CYS A 83 1.42 -3.11 -9.56
N LEU A 84 1.30 -3.76 -8.39
CA LEU A 84 1.70 -5.15 -8.21
C LEU A 84 0.88 -6.08 -9.12
N CYS A 85 -0.45 -5.98 -9.12
CA CYS A 85 -1.32 -6.78 -9.98
C CYS A 85 -0.98 -6.57 -11.48
N TYR A 86 -0.81 -5.31 -11.88
CA TYR A 86 -0.48 -4.93 -13.26
C TYR A 86 0.87 -5.52 -13.69
N SER A 87 1.88 -5.51 -12.81
CA SER A 87 3.18 -6.14 -13.10
C SER A 87 3.06 -7.65 -13.35
N GLN A 88 2.03 -8.31 -12.82
CA GLN A 88 1.73 -9.72 -13.04
C GLN A 88 0.72 -9.94 -14.18
N GLY A 89 0.47 -8.92 -15.02
CA GLY A 89 -0.44 -8.98 -16.17
C GLY A 89 -1.93 -8.97 -15.81
N LEU A 90 -2.30 -8.47 -14.64
CA LEU A 90 -3.69 -8.35 -14.21
C LEU A 90 -4.17 -6.89 -14.32
N GLU A 91 -5.21 -6.66 -15.10
CA GLU A 91 -5.91 -5.37 -15.15
C GLU A 91 -7.11 -5.39 -14.20
N ILE A 92 -7.07 -4.54 -13.17
CA ILE A 92 -8.13 -4.44 -12.17
C ILE A 92 -9.08 -3.30 -12.56
N PRO A 93 -10.40 -3.55 -12.68
CA PRO A 93 -11.38 -2.52 -12.98
C PRO A 93 -11.45 -1.42 -11.90
N PRO A 94 -11.75 -0.15 -12.26
CA PRO A 94 -11.79 0.97 -11.31
C PRO A 94 -12.71 0.76 -10.10
N ASN A 95 -13.85 0.09 -10.30
CA ASN A 95 -14.81 -0.21 -9.24
C ASN A 95 -14.33 -1.32 -8.27
N GLN A 96 -13.23 -2.02 -8.57
CA GLN A 96 -12.68 -3.11 -7.76
C GLN A 96 -11.33 -2.76 -7.10
N ILE A 97 -10.84 -1.53 -7.30
CA ILE A 97 -9.55 -1.06 -6.76
C ILE A 97 -9.47 -1.24 -5.25
N HIS A 98 -10.56 -0.93 -4.53
CA HIS A 98 -10.62 -0.98 -3.08
C HIS A 98 -10.65 -2.43 -2.51
N HIS A 99 -10.81 -3.46 -3.33
CA HIS A 99 -10.81 -4.86 -2.90
C HIS A 99 -9.38 -5.41 -2.70
N ILE A 100 -8.58 -4.76 -1.85
CA ILE A 100 -7.14 -5.01 -1.69
C ILE A 100 -6.82 -6.50 -1.48
N LEU A 101 -7.47 -7.17 -0.52
CA LEU A 101 -7.21 -8.59 -0.21
C LEU A 101 -7.50 -9.50 -1.41
N ARG A 102 -8.59 -9.22 -2.13
CA ARG A 102 -8.94 -9.98 -3.34
C ARG A 102 -7.91 -9.75 -4.44
N ASN A 103 -7.46 -8.51 -4.61
CA ASN A 103 -6.47 -8.15 -5.62
C ASN A 103 -5.12 -8.82 -5.33
N LEU A 104 -4.65 -8.82 -4.07
CA LEU A 104 -3.48 -9.58 -3.64
C LEU A 104 -3.63 -11.08 -3.91
N LEU A 105 -4.79 -11.67 -3.58
CA LEU A 105 -5.05 -13.08 -3.85
C LEU A 105 -5.03 -13.39 -5.36
N MET A 106 -5.61 -12.53 -6.19
CA MET A 106 -5.58 -12.69 -7.65
C MET A 106 -4.14 -12.58 -8.18
N CYS A 107 -3.36 -11.64 -7.66
CA CYS A 107 -1.94 -11.50 -7.97
C CYS A 107 -1.16 -12.78 -7.67
N CYS A 108 -1.34 -13.39 -6.48
CA CYS A 108 -0.72 -14.67 -6.12
C CYS A 108 -1.13 -15.83 -7.05
N LYS A 109 -2.30 -15.75 -7.67
CA LYS A 109 -2.83 -16.76 -8.58
C LYS A 109 -2.58 -16.44 -10.06
N SER A 110 -1.83 -15.38 -10.36
CA SER A 110 -1.55 -15.01 -11.74
C SER A 110 -0.75 -16.11 -12.44
N ASN A 111 -1.08 -16.37 -13.71
CA ASN A 111 -0.32 -17.28 -14.56
C ASN A 111 1.10 -16.76 -14.90
N ASN A 112 1.35 -15.47 -14.63
CA ASN A 112 2.63 -14.80 -14.88
C ASN A 112 3.39 -14.48 -13.60
N LEU A 113 3.11 -15.20 -12.51
CA LEU A 113 3.76 -14.95 -11.22
C LEU A 113 5.29 -15.01 -11.34
N GLY A 114 5.96 -13.88 -11.10
CA GLY A 114 7.42 -13.77 -11.04
C GLY A 114 8.13 -13.90 -12.39
N ARG A 115 7.41 -13.70 -13.51
CA ARG A 115 7.96 -13.72 -14.87
C ARG A 115 8.29 -12.34 -15.40
#